data_AF-A0A949S6C0-F1
#
_entry.id   AF-A0A949S6C0-F1
#
_cell.length_a   1.000
_cell.length_b   1.000
_cell.length_c   1.000
_cell.angle_alpha   90.00
_cell.angle_beta   90.00
_cell.angle_gamma   90.00
#
_symmetry.space_group_name_H-M   'P 1'
#
loop_
_entity.id
_entity.type
_entity.pdbx_description
1 polymer ?
#
loop_
_entity_poly.entity_id
_entity_poly.type
_entity_poly.pdbx_seq_one_letter_code
_entity_poly.pdbx_strand_id
1 'polypeptide(L)'
;MKFSLTVLFLFAFGISHANYSTPGMGKVWDLDSMVTYSSGNVTYTAGEYYVNDTIIISASDTVKVTTNAVIKFGTSVFIDIFGVLIVNPPDSAKITAQDTSLKFLGLKFEDQSDGSFLKKLIFEYGNSIRMLDCNILIDSCTIRFNNLNSSFASGAISLFRSNSVITNCKIYRNRRAAIVSGANIASSPVIENNIIFENDTDNTNVPQINFGATASTPMIIRGNQIIGGMYNMSGGISFFPAGSIPKVIIENNIIKKNRYGIAIAGGNSNFYINNNIIDSNNIQGLPLSGGSGINFNGNSTQISVVTRNKIRGNLWGITIQGTAKPNLGDLFSSDTSDAGLNEIYWNGNSGKIFDLFNNTIDSIKAMNNYWGSAIIDSVESHIFHKPDSAVLGQVRYLPLQSLKLNLKLLTEGLYNNSIDLLARKDTMKVYLRNADAPYSIVDSAISTIDTVTFTGLFEFFNAFSGQYYIQVKHFNSLETWSKSGGETLSLNVSINNFDFTNSSGQAYGGNMILEGSRYCFYSGDIDQNGIIDASDSGPTDNDASNFASGIRLLTDLDGNNIVDANDMAILDNNTANFVQVISPLVK
;
A
#
# COMPACT_ATOMS: atom_id res chain seq x y z
N MET A 1 5.02 -46.82 79.58
CA MET A 1 4.91 -47.54 78.30
C MET A 1 5.13 -46.50 77.20
N LYS A 2 6.31 -46.48 76.56
CA LYS A 2 6.63 -45.55 75.46
C LYS A 2 6.09 -46.14 74.16
N PHE A 3 5.10 -45.49 73.55
CA PHE A 3 4.69 -45.81 72.18
C PHE A 3 5.66 -45.13 71.21
N SER A 4 6.43 -45.93 70.49
CA SER A 4 7.26 -45.47 69.37
C SER A 4 6.36 -45.34 68.14
N LEU A 5 6.12 -44.12 67.68
CA LEU A 5 5.41 -43.85 66.43
C LEU A 5 6.46 -43.77 65.31
N THR A 6 6.58 -44.84 64.53
CA THR A 6 7.44 -44.85 63.33
C THR A 6 6.69 -44.17 62.19
N VAL A 7 7.12 -42.97 61.82
CA VAL A 7 6.64 -42.24 60.64
C VAL A 7 7.39 -42.77 59.42
N LEU A 8 6.65 -43.37 58.47
CA LEU A 8 7.17 -43.83 57.19
C LEU A 8 7.21 -42.64 56.21
N PHE A 9 8.40 -42.13 55.90
CA PHE A 9 8.58 -41.15 54.82
C PHE A 9 8.44 -41.85 53.46
N LEU A 10 7.33 -41.62 52.77
CA LEU A 10 7.22 -41.92 51.34
C LEU A 10 8.07 -40.90 50.57
N PHE A 11 9.27 -41.32 50.13
CA PHE A 11 10.01 -40.57 49.12
C PHE A 11 9.31 -40.77 47.77
N ALA A 12 8.56 -39.77 47.34
CA ALA A 12 8.14 -39.68 45.94
C ALA A 12 9.39 -39.40 45.09
N PHE A 13 9.98 -40.44 44.52
CA PHE A 13 11.00 -40.29 43.49
C PHE A 13 10.33 -39.66 42.26
N GLY A 14 10.54 -38.36 42.06
CA GLY A 14 10.23 -37.73 40.78
C GLY A 14 11.08 -38.38 39.69
N ILE A 15 10.45 -38.77 38.58
CA ILE A 15 11.17 -39.23 37.40
C ILE A 15 11.93 -38.03 36.83
N SER A 16 13.27 -38.05 36.90
CA SER A 16 14.11 -37.05 36.24
C SER A 16 14.43 -37.50 34.82
N HIS A 17 14.04 -36.71 33.83
CA HIS A 17 14.52 -36.87 32.46
C HIS A 17 15.81 -36.07 32.26
N ALA A 18 16.65 -36.48 31.32
CA ALA A 18 17.88 -35.79 30.93
C ALA A 18 17.82 -35.52 29.43
N ASN A 19 18.43 -34.43 28.95
CA ASN A 19 18.48 -34.07 27.51
C ASN A 19 18.76 -35.29 26.60
N TYR A 20 18.07 -35.37 25.47
CA TYR A 20 18.28 -36.42 24.47
C TYR A 20 18.79 -35.82 23.16
N SER A 21 19.86 -36.40 22.62
CA SER A 21 20.35 -36.10 21.27
C SER A 21 20.06 -37.23 20.31
N THR A 22 19.55 -36.91 19.11
CA THR A 22 19.56 -37.89 18.02
C THR A 22 21.02 -38.27 17.70
N PRO A 23 21.30 -39.48 17.21
CA PRO A 23 22.66 -40.03 17.15
C PRO A 23 23.58 -39.40 16.10
N GLY A 24 23.08 -38.56 15.20
CA GLY A 24 23.89 -37.92 14.15
C GLY A 24 24.37 -38.90 13.08
N MET A 25 23.52 -39.85 12.69
CA MET A 25 23.88 -40.92 11.74
C MET A 25 23.17 -40.79 10.38
N GLY A 26 22.67 -39.59 10.03
CA GLY A 26 21.95 -39.43 8.76
C GLY A 26 20.52 -39.97 8.78
N LYS A 27 19.94 -40.16 9.97
CA LYS A 27 18.65 -40.83 10.12
C LYS A 27 17.47 -39.86 9.99
N VAL A 28 16.38 -40.38 9.45
CA VAL A 28 15.08 -39.70 9.43
C VAL A 28 14.20 -40.28 10.53
N TRP A 29 13.71 -39.40 11.40
CA TRP A 29 12.90 -39.70 12.57
C TRP A 29 11.49 -39.16 12.37
N ASP A 30 10.48 -39.90 12.80
CA ASP A 30 9.13 -39.41 13.01
C ASP A 30 8.86 -39.37 14.53
N LEU A 31 7.68 -38.91 14.94
CA LEU A 31 7.37 -38.80 16.36
C LEU A 31 7.33 -40.16 17.07
N ASP A 32 6.91 -41.23 16.40
CA ASP A 32 6.84 -42.58 16.98
C ASP A 32 8.23 -43.20 17.17
N SER A 33 9.15 -42.95 16.23
CA SER A 33 10.55 -43.33 16.42
C SER A 33 11.20 -42.51 17.52
N MET A 34 10.89 -41.22 17.65
CA MET A 34 11.32 -40.43 18.80
C MET A 34 10.79 -41.01 20.12
N VAL A 35 9.53 -41.45 20.19
CA VAL A 35 9.00 -42.15 21.39
C VAL A 35 9.79 -43.42 21.70
N THR A 36 10.12 -44.19 20.67
CA THR A 36 10.81 -45.48 20.82
C THR A 36 12.26 -45.31 21.30
N TYR A 37 12.97 -44.29 20.81
CA TYR A 37 14.43 -44.21 20.92
C TYR A 37 14.94 -43.08 21.83
N SER A 38 14.08 -42.17 22.28
CA SER A 38 14.47 -41.03 23.12
C SER A 38 14.58 -41.33 24.62
N SER A 39 14.54 -42.61 25.03
CA SER A 39 14.65 -43.02 26.44
C SER A 39 13.63 -42.33 27.37
N GLY A 40 12.41 -42.09 26.88
CA GLY A 40 11.33 -41.47 27.64
C GLY A 40 11.31 -39.94 27.62
N ASN A 41 12.24 -39.28 26.92
CA ASN A 41 12.16 -37.83 26.70
C ASN A 41 10.99 -37.44 25.81
N VAL A 42 10.66 -38.27 24.83
CA VAL A 42 9.41 -38.20 24.08
C VAL A 42 8.57 -39.39 24.50
N THR A 43 7.35 -39.13 24.94
CA THR A 43 6.37 -40.16 25.31
C THR A 43 5.07 -39.91 24.56
N TYR A 44 4.25 -40.94 24.40
CA TYR A 44 2.95 -40.84 23.75
C TYR A 44 1.87 -41.35 24.69
N THR A 45 0.86 -40.54 24.96
CA THR A 45 -0.24 -40.90 25.86
C THR A 45 -1.50 -40.14 25.46
N ALA A 46 -2.64 -40.83 25.46
CA ALA A 46 -3.95 -40.25 25.18
C ALA A 46 -4.05 -39.46 23.85
N GLY A 47 -3.35 -39.91 22.80
CA GLY A 47 -3.40 -39.27 21.48
C GLY A 47 -2.39 -38.13 21.28
N GLU A 48 -1.55 -37.83 22.27
CA GLU A 48 -0.65 -36.69 22.28
C GLU A 48 0.79 -37.11 22.59
N TYR A 49 1.75 -36.37 22.04
CA TYR A 49 3.17 -36.53 22.32
C TYR A 49 3.60 -35.57 23.42
N TYR A 50 4.40 -36.05 24.37
CA TYR A 50 4.92 -35.28 25.50
C TYR A 50 6.45 -35.23 25.40
N VAL A 51 7.00 -34.03 25.30
CA VAL A 51 8.44 -33.76 25.31
C VAL A 51 8.83 -33.30 26.72
N ASN A 52 9.46 -34.20 27.47
CA ASN A 52 9.69 -34.07 28.90
C ASN A 52 11.00 -33.38 29.25
N ASP A 53 11.98 -33.37 28.34
CA ASP A 53 13.23 -32.63 28.47
C ASP A 53 13.80 -32.31 27.07
N THR A 54 14.85 -31.50 27.00
CA THR A 54 15.39 -30.92 25.77
C THR A 54 15.76 -32.00 24.76
N ILE A 55 15.33 -31.79 23.50
CA ILE A 55 15.70 -32.65 22.37
C ILE A 55 16.71 -31.90 21.51
N ILE A 56 17.83 -32.56 21.20
CA ILE A 56 18.84 -32.07 20.27
C ILE A 56 18.73 -32.88 18.98
N ILE A 57 18.41 -32.22 17.87
CA ILE A 57 18.46 -32.82 16.54
C ILE A 57 19.88 -32.60 16.00
N SER A 58 20.68 -33.66 15.97
CA SER A 58 22.07 -33.62 15.51
C SER A 58 22.18 -33.26 14.03
N ALA A 59 23.30 -32.63 13.63
CA ALA A 59 23.49 -31.98 12.33
C ALA A 59 23.16 -32.82 11.07
N SER A 60 23.35 -34.14 11.13
CA SER A 60 23.07 -35.03 9.99
C SER A 60 21.68 -35.67 10.04
N ASP A 61 20.95 -35.54 11.14
CA ASP A 61 19.64 -36.18 11.31
C ASP A 61 18.49 -35.24 10.91
N THR A 62 17.35 -35.84 10.58
CA THR A 62 16.11 -35.14 10.25
C THR A 62 14.97 -35.64 11.13
N VAL A 63 14.24 -34.74 11.79
CA VAL A 63 12.95 -35.07 12.43
C VAL A 63 11.80 -34.57 11.56
N LYS A 64 10.80 -35.42 11.33
CA LYS A 64 9.62 -35.14 10.52
C LYS A 64 8.33 -35.25 11.33
N VAL A 65 7.44 -34.28 11.13
CA VAL A 65 6.05 -34.30 11.59
C VAL A 65 5.16 -34.17 10.35
N THR A 66 4.77 -35.32 9.79
CA THR A 66 3.98 -35.42 8.55
C THR A 66 2.54 -35.86 8.78
N THR A 67 2.13 -36.03 10.03
CA THR A 67 0.77 -36.38 10.45
C THR A 67 0.22 -35.29 11.36
N ASN A 68 -1.10 -35.22 11.48
CA ASN A 68 -1.72 -34.34 12.47
C ASN A 68 -1.31 -34.80 13.87
N ALA A 69 -0.76 -33.90 14.67
CA ALA A 69 -0.20 -34.24 15.98
C ALA A 69 -0.33 -33.08 16.97
N VAL A 70 -0.45 -33.42 18.25
CA VAL A 70 -0.31 -32.47 19.37
C VAL A 70 0.93 -32.87 20.15
N ILE A 71 1.86 -31.93 20.29
CA ILE A 71 3.18 -32.12 20.90
C ILE A 71 3.29 -31.13 22.06
N LYS A 72 3.35 -31.65 23.28
CA LYS A 72 3.32 -30.87 24.54
C LYS A 72 4.68 -30.87 25.23
N PHE A 73 5.23 -29.68 25.42
CA PHE A 73 6.54 -29.48 26.02
C PHE A 73 6.44 -29.21 27.52
N GLY A 74 7.31 -29.85 28.29
CA GLY A 74 7.51 -29.57 29.71
C GLY A 74 8.02 -28.15 29.94
N THR A 75 8.01 -27.73 31.20
CA THR A 75 8.47 -26.41 31.61
C THR A 75 9.93 -26.20 31.24
N SER A 76 10.25 -25.05 30.65
CA SER A 76 11.61 -24.69 30.22
C SER A 76 12.25 -25.60 29.17
N VAL A 77 11.48 -26.49 28.53
CA VAL A 77 11.97 -27.40 27.48
C VAL A 77 11.99 -26.70 26.11
N PHE A 78 12.94 -27.08 25.25
CA PHE A 78 13.00 -26.67 23.85
C PHE A 78 13.54 -27.81 22.97
N ILE A 79 13.48 -27.61 21.65
CA ILE A 79 14.28 -28.39 20.70
C ILE A 79 15.46 -27.52 20.24
N ASP A 80 16.67 -28.07 20.28
CA ASP A 80 17.89 -27.51 19.67
C ASP A 80 18.15 -28.22 18.34
N ILE A 81 18.02 -27.52 17.21
CA ILE A 81 18.03 -28.09 15.86
C ILE A 81 19.33 -27.73 15.15
N PHE A 82 20.32 -28.61 15.18
CA PHE A 82 21.51 -28.55 14.32
C PHE A 82 21.26 -29.22 12.97
N GLY A 83 20.43 -30.27 12.95
CA GLY A 83 20.02 -30.96 11.74
C GLY A 83 18.81 -30.32 11.08
N VAL A 84 17.84 -31.13 10.69
CA VAL A 84 16.65 -30.67 9.97
C VAL A 84 15.37 -30.99 10.73
N LEU A 85 14.48 -30.00 10.89
CA LEU A 85 13.12 -30.20 11.36
C LEU A 85 12.13 -29.88 10.22
N ILE A 86 11.31 -30.87 9.86
CA ILE A 86 10.27 -30.75 8.84
C ILE A 86 8.91 -30.93 9.49
N VAL A 87 8.06 -29.91 9.44
CA VAL A 87 6.66 -29.98 9.86
C VAL A 87 5.79 -29.71 8.64
N ASN A 88 5.02 -30.70 8.20
CA ASN A 88 4.07 -30.57 7.10
C ASN A 88 2.97 -31.64 7.17
N PRO A 89 2.02 -31.49 8.08
CA PRO A 89 0.88 -32.38 8.23
C PRO A 89 -0.19 -32.13 7.15
N PRO A 90 -1.17 -33.04 6.99
CA PRO A 90 -2.31 -32.83 6.10
C PRO A 90 -3.14 -31.61 6.48
N ASP A 91 -3.46 -31.45 7.77
CA ASP A 91 -4.25 -30.34 8.30
C ASP A 91 -3.41 -29.44 9.21
N SER A 92 -3.00 -29.93 10.39
CA SER A 92 -2.24 -29.12 11.34
C SER A 92 -1.46 -29.97 12.33
N ALA A 93 -0.34 -29.43 12.80
CA ALA A 93 0.43 -29.96 13.91
C ALA A 93 0.53 -28.86 14.96
N LYS A 94 0.35 -29.20 16.23
CA LYS A 94 0.34 -28.25 17.33
C LYS A 94 1.51 -28.51 18.26
N ILE A 95 2.37 -27.52 18.43
CA ILE A 95 3.40 -27.47 19.47
C ILE A 95 2.91 -26.54 20.58
N THR A 96 2.78 -27.07 21.78
CA THR A 96 2.24 -26.34 22.94
C THR A 96 2.87 -26.75 24.27
N ALA A 97 2.49 -26.10 25.37
CA ALA A 97 2.96 -26.42 26.71
C ALA A 97 2.15 -27.57 27.33
N GLN A 98 2.79 -28.40 28.15
CA GLN A 98 2.11 -29.33 29.06
C GLN A 98 1.32 -28.55 30.14
N ASP A 99 1.92 -27.48 30.65
CA ASP A 99 1.29 -26.51 31.56
C ASP A 99 1.36 -25.11 30.95
N THR A 100 0.21 -24.56 30.55
CA THR A 100 0.12 -23.23 29.90
C THR A 100 0.46 -22.06 30.84
N SER A 101 0.48 -22.29 32.15
CA SER A 101 0.93 -21.30 33.13
C SER A 101 2.47 -21.23 33.17
N LEU A 102 3.14 -22.38 33.14
CA LEU A 102 4.60 -22.51 33.23
C LEU A 102 5.31 -22.35 31.88
N LYS A 103 4.70 -22.83 30.78
CA LYS A 103 5.15 -22.64 29.39
C LYS A 103 6.50 -23.30 29.09
N PHE A 104 6.90 -23.30 27.82
CA PHE A 104 8.16 -23.88 27.34
C PHE A 104 9.01 -22.85 26.60
N LEU A 105 10.28 -23.16 26.33
CA LEU A 105 11.20 -22.22 25.70
C LEU A 105 10.92 -22.09 24.18
N GLY A 106 10.91 -23.19 23.43
CA GLY A 106 10.51 -23.14 22.03
C GLY A 106 11.32 -24.02 21.07
N LEU A 107 11.59 -23.47 19.89
CA LEU A 107 12.40 -24.10 18.84
C LEU A 107 13.63 -23.24 18.59
N LYS A 108 14.83 -23.82 18.61
CA LYS A 108 16.08 -23.13 18.32
C LYS A 108 16.76 -23.78 17.13
N PHE A 109 16.66 -23.13 15.98
CA PHE A 109 17.35 -23.50 14.75
C PHE A 109 18.76 -22.94 14.78
N GLU A 110 19.76 -23.81 14.75
CA GLU A 110 21.18 -23.47 14.77
C GLU A 110 21.74 -23.38 13.34
N ASP A 111 23.01 -22.99 13.24
CA ASP A 111 23.76 -22.96 11.98
C ASP A 111 23.62 -24.29 11.24
N GLN A 112 23.49 -24.24 9.91
CA GLN A 112 23.30 -25.37 8.98
C GLN A 112 21.92 -26.06 9.00
N SER A 113 20.95 -25.54 9.76
CA SER A 113 19.59 -26.09 9.78
C SER A 113 18.69 -25.64 8.61
N ASP A 114 19.27 -25.08 7.52
CA ASP A 114 18.57 -24.48 6.37
C ASP A 114 17.60 -25.43 5.63
N GLY A 115 17.78 -26.74 5.77
CA GLY A 115 16.86 -27.74 5.22
C GLY A 115 15.49 -27.78 5.91
N SER A 116 15.32 -27.04 7.02
CA SER A 116 14.11 -27.06 7.83
C SER A 116 12.97 -26.23 7.24
N PHE A 117 11.75 -26.69 7.46
CA PHE A 117 10.56 -25.92 7.15
C PHE A 117 9.40 -26.25 8.07
N LEU A 118 8.62 -25.23 8.39
CA LEU A 118 7.42 -25.30 9.20
C LEU A 118 6.24 -24.92 8.31
N LYS A 119 5.34 -25.89 8.08
CA LYS A 119 4.08 -25.69 7.38
C LYS A 119 2.91 -26.13 8.23
N LYS A 120 1.86 -25.31 8.29
CA LYS A 120 0.62 -25.61 9.02
C LYS A 120 0.85 -25.93 10.51
N LEU A 121 1.90 -25.34 11.09
CA LEU A 121 2.22 -25.45 12.51
C LEU A 121 1.36 -24.47 13.30
N ILE A 122 0.77 -24.93 14.40
CA ILE A 122 0.25 -24.09 15.47
C ILE A 122 1.29 -24.08 16.59
N PHE A 123 1.91 -22.93 16.87
CA PHE A 123 2.91 -22.76 17.93
C PHE A 123 2.37 -21.82 19.00
N GLU A 124 2.10 -22.35 20.20
CA GLU A 124 1.44 -21.59 21.26
C GLU A 124 1.90 -21.91 22.68
N TYR A 125 1.86 -20.92 23.58
CA TYR A 125 2.27 -21.04 24.98
C TYR A 125 3.77 -21.36 25.19
N GLY A 126 4.63 -20.91 24.28
CA GLY A 126 6.09 -20.95 24.43
C GLY A 126 6.74 -19.58 24.68
N ASN A 127 8.04 -19.46 24.41
CA ASN A 127 8.74 -18.17 24.25
C ASN A 127 8.91 -17.80 22.77
N SER A 128 9.68 -18.57 21.98
CA SER A 128 10.03 -18.17 20.60
C SER A 128 10.32 -19.35 19.67
N ILE A 129 10.10 -19.12 18.38
CA ILE A 129 10.83 -19.79 17.31
C ILE A 129 12.07 -18.94 17.04
N ARG A 130 13.27 -19.48 17.25
CA ARG A 130 14.54 -18.74 17.18
C ARG A 130 15.41 -19.33 16.09
N MET A 131 16.01 -18.47 15.28
CA MET A 131 16.94 -18.84 14.21
C MET A 131 18.30 -18.20 14.45
N LEU A 132 19.38 -18.98 14.36
CA LEU A 132 20.76 -18.56 14.51
C LEU A 132 21.55 -19.01 13.30
N ASP A 133 22.01 -18.06 12.47
CA ASP A 133 22.85 -18.32 11.30
C ASP A 133 22.24 -19.30 10.28
N CYS A 134 20.91 -19.39 10.23
CA CYS A 134 20.19 -20.29 9.32
C CYS A 134 18.99 -19.63 8.62
N ASN A 135 18.53 -20.24 7.53
CA ASN A 135 17.42 -19.76 6.72
C ASN A 135 16.40 -20.87 6.51
N ILE A 136 15.24 -20.75 7.17
CA ILE A 136 14.16 -21.74 7.07
C ILE A 136 12.94 -21.15 6.36
N LEU A 137 12.02 -22.01 5.95
CA LEU A 137 10.69 -21.61 5.50
C LEU A 137 9.68 -21.76 6.65
N ILE A 138 8.98 -20.68 7.00
CA ILE A 138 7.82 -20.69 7.89
C ILE A 138 6.62 -20.25 7.07
N ASP A 139 5.77 -21.20 6.70
CA ASP A 139 4.64 -20.95 5.80
C ASP A 139 3.32 -21.46 6.37
N SER A 140 2.24 -20.72 6.17
CA SER A 140 0.89 -21.16 6.56
C SER A 140 0.77 -21.55 8.04
N CYS A 141 1.55 -20.93 8.93
CA CYS A 141 1.61 -21.25 10.36
C CYS A 141 0.75 -20.29 11.19
N THR A 142 0.29 -20.75 12.36
CA THR A 142 -0.33 -19.93 13.40
C THR A 142 0.60 -19.84 14.61
N ILE A 143 1.06 -18.65 14.95
CA ILE A 143 2.03 -18.41 16.05
C ILE A 143 1.39 -17.43 17.04
N ARG A 144 1.02 -17.92 18.23
CA ARG A 144 0.18 -17.15 19.14
C ARG A 144 0.42 -17.43 20.61
N PHE A 145 0.05 -16.48 21.47
CA PHE A 145 0.06 -16.67 22.93
C PHE A 145 1.43 -17.09 23.50
N ASN A 146 2.52 -16.81 22.78
CA ASN A 146 3.88 -17.07 23.26
C ASN A 146 4.28 -15.93 24.20
N ASN A 147 3.96 -16.12 25.47
CA ASN A 147 4.01 -15.10 26.52
C ASN A 147 5.03 -15.42 27.62
N LEU A 148 5.90 -16.42 27.44
CA LEU A 148 6.97 -16.70 28.40
C LEU A 148 8.04 -15.59 28.34
N ASN A 149 8.34 -14.99 29.49
CA ASN A 149 9.48 -14.08 29.63
C ASN A 149 10.74 -14.85 30.00
N SER A 150 11.68 -14.98 29.06
CA SER A 150 12.96 -15.63 29.29
C SER A 150 14.07 -14.97 28.45
N SER A 151 15.32 -15.34 28.73
CA SER A 151 16.49 -14.94 27.93
C SER A 151 16.63 -15.72 26.62
N PHE A 152 15.71 -16.64 26.32
CA PHE A 152 15.79 -17.47 25.11
C PHE A 152 15.65 -16.63 23.84
N ALA A 153 14.66 -15.74 23.81
CA ALA A 153 14.44 -14.78 22.73
C ALA A 153 13.39 -13.72 23.14
N SER A 154 13.33 -12.64 22.37
CA SER A 154 12.49 -11.48 22.67
C SER A 154 11.22 -11.37 21.85
N GLY A 155 11.09 -12.00 20.67
CA GLY A 155 9.87 -11.98 19.85
C GLY A 155 9.31 -13.38 19.64
N ALA A 156 8.15 -13.49 18.98
CA ALA A 156 7.56 -14.80 18.67
C ALA A 156 8.39 -15.57 17.63
N ILE A 157 8.93 -14.84 16.65
CA ILE A 157 9.95 -15.29 15.72
C ILE A 157 11.16 -14.37 15.86
N SER A 158 12.31 -14.93 16.22
CA SER A 158 13.54 -14.15 16.49
C SER A 158 14.67 -14.58 15.56
N LEU A 159 15.17 -13.63 14.77
CA LEU A 159 16.19 -13.84 13.75
C LEU A 159 17.56 -13.34 14.24
N PHE A 160 18.57 -14.20 14.14
CA PHE A 160 19.95 -13.89 14.46
C PHE A 160 20.85 -14.23 13.28
N ARG A 161 21.16 -13.24 12.43
CA ARG A 161 21.91 -13.45 11.17
C ARG A 161 21.22 -14.43 10.22
N SER A 162 19.90 -14.26 10.11
CA SER A 162 19.01 -15.16 9.39
C SER A 162 18.15 -14.39 8.40
N ASN A 163 18.01 -14.93 7.19
CA ASN A 163 17.23 -14.39 6.09
C ASN A 163 16.08 -15.34 5.71
N SER A 164 15.42 -15.89 6.72
CA SER A 164 14.32 -16.86 6.56
C SER A 164 13.13 -16.27 5.79
N VAL A 165 12.32 -17.16 5.20
CA VAL A 165 11.09 -16.81 4.48
C VAL A 165 9.90 -17.08 5.39
N ILE A 166 9.10 -16.06 5.68
CA ILE A 166 7.95 -16.10 6.58
C ILE A 166 6.71 -15.65 5.80
N THR A 167 5.86 -16.61 5.42
CA THR A 167 4.76 -16.37 4.49
C THR A 167 3.43 -16.92 4.95
N ASN A 168 2.33 -16.26 4.59
CA ASN A 168 0.96 -16.77 4.78
C ASN A 168 0.63 -17.15 6.25
N CYS A 169 1.34 -16.58 7.23
CA CYS A 169 1.17 -16.92 8.64
C CYS A 169 0.19 -16.00 9.35
N LYS A 170 -0.37 -16.49 10.45
CA LYS A 170 -1.14 -15.69 11.42
C LYS A 170 -0.34 -15.57 12.72
N ILE A 171 0.14 -14.37 13.06
CA ILE A 171 1.03 -14.14 14.21
C ILE A 171 0.41 -13.12 15.16
N TYR A 172 0.01 -13.53 16.36
CA TYR A 172 -0.78 -12.65 17.24
C TYR A 172 -0.69 -12.93 18.73
N ARG A 173 -0.92 -11.89 19.54
CA ARG A 173 -1.00 -11.98 21.00
C ARG A 173 0.20 -12.68 21.63
N ASN A 174 1.37 -12.42 21.07
CA ASN A 174 2.66 -12.83 21.64
C ASN A 174 3.21 -11.70 22.52
N ARG A 175 4.09 -12.07 23.46
CA ARG A 175 4.57 -11.20 24.54
C ARG A 175 5.05 -9.83 24.09
N ARG A 176 5.78 -9.82 22.97
CA ARG A 176 6.47 -8.69 22.35
C ARG A 176 6.24 -8.75 20.84
N ALA A 177 7.16 -8.24 20.03
CA ALA A 177 7.08 -8.26 18.57
C ALA A 177 6.76 -9.66 18.00
N ALA A 178 6.00 -9.70 16.91
CA ALA A 178 5.76 -10.90 16.12
C ALA A 178 7.05 -11.43 15.51
N ILE A 179 7.82 -10.53 14.89
CA ILE A 179 9.06 -10.84 14.20
C ILE A 179 10.11 -9.82 14.61
N VAL A 180 11.28 -10.29 15.05
CA VAL A 180 12.35 -9.43 15.57
C VAL A 180 13.75 -9.81 15.11
N SER A 181 14.61 -8.81 14.95
CA SER A 181 16.08 -8.97 14.97
C SER A 181 16.72 -7.99 15.97
N GLY A 182 17.96 -8.27 16.38
CA GLY A 182 18.73 -7.39 17.26
C GLY A 182 19.25 -6.14 16.57
N ALA A 183 19.45 -5.05 17.32
CA ALA A 183 19.89 -3.74 16.81
C ALA A 183 21.15 -3.80 15.91
N ASN A 184 22.13 -4.62 16.29
CA ASN A 184 23.40 -4.83 15.60
C ASN A 184 23.46 -6.18 14.83
N ILE A 185 22.33 -6.84 14.65
CA ILE A 185 22.26 -8.20 14.11
C ILE A 185 21.63 -8.14 12.72
N ALA A 186 22.48 -8.15 11.70
CA ALA A 186 22.06 -8.06 10.31
C ALA A 186 21.15 -9.24 9.93
N SER A 187 19.90 -8.97 9.56
CA SER A 187 18.95 -9.97 9.08
C SER A 187 18.03 -9.33 8.05
N SER A 188 17.86 -9.98 6.90
CA SER A 188 17.05 -9.53 5.77
C SER A 188 16.06 -10.63 5.33
N PRO A 189 15.09 -11.00 6.18
CA PRO A 189 14.09 -12.00 5.83
C PRO A 189 13.13 -11.50 4.74
N VAL A 190 12.39 -12.45 4.18
CA VAL A 190 11.21 -12.20 3.36
C VAL A 190 9.97 -12.42 4.23
N ILE A 191 9.19 -11.37 4.45
CA ILE A 191 7.98 -11.38 5.29
C ILE A 191 6.79 -11.02 4.39
N GLU A 192 6.00 -12.00 3.96
CA GLU A 192 4.94 -11.76 2.98
C GLU A 192 3.58 -12.35 3.32
N ASN A 193 2.52 -11.63 2.98
CA ASN A 193 1.14 -12.11 3.04
C ASN A 193 0.73 -12.63 4.43
N ASN A 194 1.34 -12.11 5.50
CA ASN A 194 1.02 -12.50 6.86
C ASN A 194 -0.09 -11.63 7.46
N ILE A 195 -0.84 -12.19 8.40
CA ILE A 195 -1.77 -11.46 9.27
C ILE A 195 -1.13 -11.35 10.65
N ILE A 196 -0.68 -10.15 11.01
CA ILE A 196 0.06 -9.84 12.22
C ILE A 196 -0.75 -8.86 13.06
N PHE A 197 -1.18 -9.25 14.25
CA PHE A 197 -2.05 -8.38 15.06
C PHE A 197 -1.92 -8.58 16.56
N GLU A 198 -2.17 -7.52 17.32
CA GLU A 198 -2.24 -7.54 18.79
C GLU A 198 -1.03 -8.22 19.45
N ASN A 199 0.16 -8.11 18.85
CA ASN A 199 1.41 -8.51 19.49
C ASN A 199 1.88 -7.41 20.45
N ASP A 200 2.86 -7.73 21.29
CA ASP A 200 3.28 -6.93 22.44
C ASP A 200 2.23 -6.91 23.57
N THR A 201 1.87 -8.11 24.05
CA THR A 201 0.95 -8.25 25.20
C THR A 201 1.51 -7.69 26.52
N ASP A 202 2.84 -7.49 26.62
CA ASP A 202 3.48 -6.74 27.71
C ASP A 202 3.15 -5.24 27.66
N ASN A 203 2.59 -4.74 26.56
CA ASN A 203 2.28 -3.33 26.29
C ASN A 203 3.48 -2.41 26.58
N THR A 204 4.63 -2.76 25.99
CA THR A 204 5.87 -2.01 26.10
C THR A 204 6.17 -1.26 24.81
N ASN A 205 7.20 -0.41 24.78
CA ASN A 205 7.55 0.33 23.56
C ASN A 205 8.18 -0.61 22.49
N VAL A 206 7.37 -1.42 21.83
CA VAL A 206 7.80 -2.46 20.87
C VAL A 206 6.82 -2.52 19.71
N PRO A 207 7.27 -2.53 18.45
CA PRO A 207 6.37 -2.70 17.31
C PRO A 207 6.01 -4.17 17.06
N GLN A 208 5.05 -4.42 16.18
CA GLN A 208 4.72 -5.77 15.73
C GLN A 208 5.86 -6.40 14.91
N ILE A 209 6.52 -5.61 14.06
CA ILE A 209 7.76 -6.01 13.34
C ILE A 209 8.88 -5.09 13.79
N ASN A 210 9.96 -5.65 14.36
CA ASN A 210 11.05 -4.88 14.96
C ASN A 210 12.43 -5.30 14.43
N PHE A 211 13.13 -4.44 13.70
CA PHE A 211 14.44 -4.78 13.15
C PHE A 211 15.53 -3.79 13.55
N GLY A 212 16.76 -4.32 13.65
CA GLY A 212 17.97 -3.52 13.74
C GLY A 212 18.61 -3.30 12.37
N ALA A 213 19.92 -3.58 12.30
CA ALA A 213 20.66 -3.65 11.04
C ALA A 213 20.11 -4.75 10.12
N THR A 214 20.28 -4.58 8.81
CA THR A 214 19.90 -5.59 7.80
C THR A 214 21.13 -6.11 7.08
N ALA A 215 21.02 -7.28 6.43
CA ALA A 215 22.07 -7.79 5.57
C ALA A 215 22.17 -6.97 4.27
N SER A 216 23.19 -7.26 3.45
CA SER A 216 23.37 -6.66 2.12
C SER A 216 22.28 -7.08 1.13
N THR A 217 21.69 -8.26 1.32
CA THR A 217 20.52 -8.70 0.58
C THR A 217 19.31 -7.85 0.96
N PRO A 218 18.47 -7.44 -0.01
CA PRO A 218 17.28 -6.66 0.30
C PRO A 218 16.34 -7.42 1.22
N MET A 219 15.91 -6.77 2.32
CA MET A 219 14.80 -7.26 3.15
C MET A 219 13.48 -6.93 2.46
N ILE A 220 12.51 -7.85 2.53
CA ILE A 220 11.19 -7.66 1.90
C ILE A 220 10.10 -7.78 2.97
N ILE A 221 9.24 -6.77 3.06
CA ILE A 221 7.99 -6.77 3.84
C ILE A 221 6.85 -6.44 2.88
N ARG A 222 6.09 -7.44 2.43
CA ARG A 222 5.11 -7.27 1.36
C ARG A 222 3.75 -7.87 1.64
N GLY A 223 2.66 -7.17 1.32
CA GLY A 223 1.33 -7.79 1.33
C GLY A 223 0.79 -8.16 2.72
N ASN A 224 1.43 -7.70 3.81
CA ASN A 224 1.04 -8.06 5.17
C ASN A 224 -0.10 -7.18 5.69
N GLN A 225 -0.93 -7.74 6.56
CA GLN A 225 -1.87 -6.99 7.39
C GLN A 225 -1.29 -6.85 8.80
N ILE A 226 -0.92 -5.63 9.20
CA ILE A 226 -0.28 -5.31 10.49
C ILE A 226 -1.23 -4.42 11.29
N ILE A 227 -1.99 -5.05 12.18
CA ILE A 227 -3.16 -4.45 12.81
C ILE A 227 -2.98 -4.38 14.32
N GLY A 228 -2.90 -3.19 14.90
CA GLY A 228 -2.87 -3.03 16.35
C GLY A 228 -4.28 -3.01 16.96
N GLY A 229 -4.44 -2.33 18.09
CA GLY A 229 -5.76 -2.01 18.67
C GLY A 229 -5.89 -2.35 20.15
N MET A 230 -5.33 -3.46 20.60
CA MET A 230 -5.45 -3.91 22.00
C MET A 230 -4.38 -3.30 22.92
N TYR A 231 -3.15 -3.15 22.42
CA TYR A 231 -1.98 -2.72 23.19
C TYR A 231 -1.48 -1.38 22.67
N ASN A 232 -1.76 -0.31 23.41
CA ASN A 232 -1.55 1.07 22.94
C ASN A 232 -0.07 1.50 22.84
N MET A 233 0.86 0.70 23.37
CA MET A 233 2.30 0.91 23.24
C MET A 233 2.90 0.24 22.00
N SER A 234 2.13 -0.62 21.32
CA SER A 234 2.58 -1.43 20.19
C SER A 234 2.59 -0.65 18.86
N GLY A 235 3.77 -0.46 18.28
CA GLY A 235 3.95 0.14 16.95
C GLY A 235 3.68 -0.83 15.79
N GLY A 236 3.58 -0.36 14.55
CA GLY A 236 3.42 -1.22 13.37
C GLY A 236 4.73 -1.89 12.97
N ILE A 237 5.60 -1.13 12.31
CA ILE A 237 6.94 -1.55 11.88
C ILE A 237 7.97 -0.58 12.44
N SER A 238 9.07 -1.05 13.03
CA SER A 238 10.19 -0.20 13.42
C SER A 238 11.53 -0.74 12.95
N PHE A 239 12.42 0.20 12.62
CA PHE A 239 13.84 -0.04 12.40
C PHE A 239 14.65 0.85 13.36
N PHE A 240 15.44 0.23 14.25
CA PHE A 240 16.33 0.92 15.19
C PHE A 240 17.75 0.31 15.10
N PRO A 241 18.48 0.59 14.01
CA PRO A 241 19.75 -0.05 13.72
C PRO A 241 20.91 0.53 14.53
N ALA A 242 21.81 -0.35 14.96
CA ALA A 242 23.18 -0.02 15.36
C ALA A 242 24.19 -0.28 14.21
N GLY A 243 23.70 -0.56 13.00
CA GLY A 243 24.47 -0.81 11.78
C GLY A 243 23.81 -0.17 10.55
N SER A 244 24.15 -0.62 9.34
CA SER A 244 23.54 -0.12 8.11
C SER A 244 22.25 -0.86 7.75
N ILE A 245 21.42 -0.20 6.94
CA ILE A 245 20.24 -0.78 6.28
C ILE A 245 20.39 -0.54 4.77
N PRO A 246 21.11 -1.42 4.05
CA PRO A 246 21.44 -1.17 2.65
C PRO A 246 20.23 -1.06 1.73
N LYS A 247 19.21 -1.91 1.95
CA LYS A 247 17.94 -1.86 1.21
C LYS A 247 16.84 -2.63 1.94
N VAL A 248 15.70 -1.97 2.16
CA VAL A 248 14.46 -2.59 2.62
C VAL A 248 13.33 -2.19 1.69
N ILE A 249 12.51 -3.15 1.28
CA ILE A 249 11.30 -2.94 0.49
C ILE A 249 10.10 -3.16 1.41
N ILE A 250 9.29 -2.12 1.60
CA ILE A 250 8.02 -2.19 2.34
C ILE A 250 6.91 -1.85 1.37
N GLU A 251 6.16 -2.83 0.88
CA GLU A 251 5.14 -2.56 -0.13
C GLU A 251 3.85 -3.37 -0.03
N ASN A 252 2.76 -2.80 -0.52
CA ASN A 252 1.45 -3.46 -0.54
C ASN A 252 0.94 -3.91 0.84
N ASN A 253 1.43 -3.32 1.93
CA ASN A 253 1.00 -3.67 3.29
C ASN A 253 -0.19 -2.80 3.74
N ILE A 254 -1.00 -3.35 4.64
CA ILE A 254 -2.03 -2.62 5.39
C ILE A 254 -1.54 -2.48 6.83
N ILE A 255 -1.21 -1.26 7.25
CA ILE A 255 -0.67 -0.94 8.58
C ILE A 255 -1.65 -0.01 9.27
N LYS A 256 -2.41 -0.54 10.23
CA LYS A 256 -3.49 0.24 10.85
C LYS A 256 -3.67 0.02 12.33
N LYS A 257 -4.20 1.03 13.02
CA LYS A 257 -4.53 0.97 14.45
C LYS A 257 -3.35 0.57 15.33
N ASN A 258 -2.12 0.92 14.96
CA ASN A 258 -0.94 0.78 15.82
C ASN A 258 -0.63 2.12 16.52
N ARG A 259 0.35 2.14 17.44
CA ARG A 259 0.84 3.38 18.08
C ARG A 259 1.44 4.37 17.07
N TYR A 260 2.08 3.84 16.04
CA TYR A 260 2.61 4.54 14.86
C TYR A 260 2.65 3.52 13.71
N GLY A 261 2.67 3.98 12.46
CA GLY A 261 2.71 3.09 11.30
C GLY A 261 4.10 2.48 11.10
N ILE A 262 5.03 3.29 10.57
CA ILE A 262 6.42 2.91 10.31
C ILE A 262 7.35 3.91 11.03
N ALA A 263 8.29 3.42 11.84
CA ALA A 263 9.30 4.25 12.47
C ALA A 263 10.71 3.80 12.04
N ILE A 264 11.51 4.74 11.53
CA ILE A 264 12.86 4.49 11.06
C ILE A 264 13.79 5.43 11.81
N ALA A 265 14.76 4.85 12.53
CA ALA A 265 15.78 5.58 13.24
C ALA A 265 17.17 5.37 12.62
N GLY A 266 18.09 6.30 12.90
CA GLY A 266 19.50 6.19 12.50
C GLY A 266 19.79 6.60 11.07
N GLY A 267 21.08 6.68 10.73
CA GLY A 267 21.56 6.97 9.38
C GLY A 267 21.80 5.71 8.54
N ASN A 268 22.38 5.89 7.36
CA ASN A 268 22.85 4.84 6.45
C ASN A 268 21.76 3.82 6.11
N SER A 269 20.57 4.34 5.79
CA SER A 269 19.39 3.54 5.61
C SER A 269 18.61 3.93 4.35
N ASN A 270 18.30 2.92 3.54
CA ASN A 270 17.58 3.08 2.28
C ASN A 270 16.34 2.19 2.26
N PHE A 271 15.17 2.83 2.28
CA PHE A 271 13.88 2.17 2.20
C PHE A 271 13.19 2.54 0.89
N TYR A 272 12.56 1.55 0.26
CA TYR A 272 11.56 1.74 -0.77
C TYR A 272 10.20 1.43 -0.17
N ILE A 273 9.45 2.48 0.17
CA ILE A 273 8.13 2.39 0.83
C ILE A 273 7.08 2.69 -0.24
N ASN A 274 6.42 1.65 -0.74
CA ASN A 274 5.61 1.72 -1.94
C ASN A 274 4.20 1.12 -1.76
N ASN A 275 3.16 1.84 -2.16
CA ASN A 275 1.80 1.29 -2.25
C ASN A 275 1.27 0.65 -0.94
N ASN A 276 1.61 1.23 0.21
CA ASN A 276 1.07 0.79 1.51
C ASN A 276 -0.17 1.61 1.89
N ILE A 277 -1.09 1.00 2.64
CA ILE A 277 -2.17 1.69 3.34
C ILE A 277 -1.76 1.86 4.80
N ILE A 278 -1.47 3.09 5.22
CA ILE A 278 -1.03 3.45 6.57
C ILE A 278 -2.11 4.31 7.22
N ASP A 279 -3.00 3.66 7.96
CA ASP A 279 -4.28 4.25 8.36
C ASP A 279 -4.50 4.21 9.87
N SER A 280 -4.84 5.36 10.46
CA SER A 280 -5.32 5.43 11.85
C SER A 280 -4.34 4.84 12.88
N ASN A 281 -3.04 5.03 12.69
CA ASN A 281 -2.02 4.61 13.64
C ASN A 281 -1.86 5.67 14.74
N ASN A 282 -2.84 5.74 15.63
CA ASN A 282 -2.98 6.80 16.63
C ASN A 282 -3.42 6.27 18.00
N ILE A 283 -3.36 4.96 18.26
CA ILE A 283 -4.04 4.34 19.42
C ILE A 283 -3.49 4.78 20.79
N GLN A 284 -2.25 5.29 20.86
CA GLN A 284 -1.72 5.88 22.09
C GLN A 284 -2.33 7.25 22.36
N GLY A 285 -2.72 7.98 21.31
CA GLY A 285 -3.34 9.30 21.41
C GLY A 285 -2.41 10.43 21.88
N LEU A 286 -1.10 10.19 21.94
CA LEU A 286 -0.10 11.15 22.44
C LEU A 286 0.85 11.58 21.32
N PRO A 287 0.64 12.77 20.69
CA PRO A 287 1.41 13.21 19.52
C PRO A 287 2.92 13.32 19.76
N LEU A 288 3.36 13.65 20.97
CA LEU A 288 4.79 13.75 21.31
C LEU A 288 5.46 12.39 21.58
N SER A 289 4.68 11.31 21.68
CA SER A 289 5.16 9.97 22.00
C SER A 289 4.97 8.96 20.87
N GLY A 290 4.35 9.36 19.76
CA GLY A 290 4.08 8.49 18.61
C GLY A 290 3.00 9.07 17.71
N GLY A 291 2.40 8.20 16.91
CA GLY A 291 1.26 8.55 16.06
C GLY A 291 1.59 8.97 14.63
N SER A 292 2.85 8.93 14.23
CA SER A 292 3.21 9.14 12.82
C SER A 292 2.76 7.97 11.95
N GLY A 293 2.25 8.26 10.76
CA GLY A 293 2.10 7.27 9.70
C GLY A 293 3.48 6.74 9.32
N ILE A 294 4.40 7.63 8.96
CA ILE A 294 5.82 7.31 8.75
C ILE A 294 6.69 8.31 9.53
N ASN A 295 7.66 7.81 10.28
CA ASN A 295 8.64 8.65 10.97
C ASN A 295 10.05 8.34 10.48
N PHE A 296 10.75 9.38 10.01
CA PHE A 296 12.17 9.39 9.72
C PHE A 296 12.90 10.18 10.81
N ASN A 297 13.73 9.50 11.59
CA ASN A 297 14.56 10.11 12.62
C ASN A 297 16.02 9.69 12.45
N GLY A 298 16.74 10.43 11.62
CA GLY A 298 18.08 10.06 11.20
C GLY A 298 18.92 11.25 10.75
N ASN A 299 19.91 10.96 9.93
CA ASN A 299 20.80 11.96 9.35
C ASN A 299 20.74 11.95 7.82
N SER A 300 21.58 12.75 7.18
CA SER A 300 21.60 12.96 5.73
C SER A 300 21.82 11.73 4.86
N THR A 301 22.22 10.59 5.43
CA THR A 301 22.35 9.32 4.69
C THR A 301 21.09 8.44 4.77
N GLN A 302 20.02 8.94 5.40
CA GLN A 302 18.68 8.38 5.31
C GLN A 302 17.92 9.02 4.13
N ILE A 303 17.97 8.36 2.98
CA ILE A 303 17.52 8.86 1.67
C ILE A 303 16.44 7.96 1.06
N SER A 304 15.45 7.60 1.87
CA SER A 304 14.39 6.65 1.49
C SER A 304 13.46 7.20 0.42
N VAL A 305 12.93 6.34 -0.44
CA VAL A 305 11.88 6.67 -1.42
C VAL A 305 10.51 6.28 -0.85
N VAL A 306 9.57 7.22 -0.89
CA VAL A 306 8.17 7.04 -0.45
C VAL A 306 7.26 7.38 -1.61
N THR A 307 6.54 6.38 -2.13
CA THR A 307 5.73 6.52 -3.35
C THR A 307 4.43 5.73 -3.28
N ARG A 308 3.36 6.21 -3.92
CA ARG A 308 2.08 5.50 -4.07
C ARG A 308 1.41 5.09 -2.75
N ASN A 309 1.83 5.60 -1.59
CA ASN A 309 1.26 5.22 -0.31
C ASN A 309 -0.01 6.02 -0.02
N LYS A 310 -0.95 5.40 0.69
CA LYS A 310 -2.12 6.07 1.27
C LYS A 310 -1.90 6.23 2.77
N ILE A 311 -1.67 7.46 3.23
CA ILE A 311 -1.31 7.79 4.61
C ILE A 311 -2.37 8.74 5.18
N ARG A 312 -3.20 8.25 6.10
CA ARG A 312 -4.35 9.02 6.62
C ARG A 312 -4.77 8.66 8.04
N GLY A 313 -5.45 9.60 8.71
CA GLY A 313 -6.04 9.37 10.04
C GLY A 313 -5.03 9.18 11.17
N ASN A 314 -3.74 9.38 10.90
CA ASN A 314 -2.67 9.30 11.90
C ASN A 314 -2.59 10.63 12.69
N LEU A 315 -1.86 10.67 13.81
CA LEU A 315 -1.63 11.95 14.53
C LEU A 315 -0.70 12.88 13.75
N TRP A 316 0.23 12.27 12.99
CA TRP A 316 1.10 12.92 12.02
C TRP A 316 1.13 12.08 10.75
N GLY A 317 1.15 12.68 9.57
CA GLY A 317 1.27 11.93 8.32
C GLY A 317 2.67 11.36 8.17
N ILE A 318 3.60 12.22 7.76
CA ILE A 318 5.04 11.92 7.73
C ILE A 318 5.79 12.91 8.61
N THR A 319 6.60 12.43 9.55
CA THR A 319 7.52 13.25 10.35
C THR A 319 8.96 13.01 9.91
N ILE A 320 9.68 14.09 9.60
CA ILE A 320 11.10 14.04 9.21
C ILE A 320 11.90 14.83 10.22
N GLN A 321 12.91 14.21 10.82
CA GLN A 321 13.68 14.75 11.93
C GLN A 321 15.19 14.56 11.73
N GLY A 322 15.97 15.35 12.48
CA GLY A 322 17.42 15.37 12.37
C GLY A 322 17.86 15.99 11.05
N THR A 323 18.59 15.24 10.23
CA THR A 323 18.96 15.64 8.86
C THR A 323 18.55 14.60 7.82
N ALA A 324 17.56 13.77 8.12
CA ALA A 324 17.00 12.81 7.16
C ALA A 324 16.41 13.52 5.93
N LYS A 325 16.55 12.91 4.75
CA LYS A 325 16.12 13.51 3.47
C LYS A 325 15.38 12.49 2.59
N PRO A 326 14.23 11.97 3.03
CA PRO A 326 13.45 11.08 2.19
C PRO A 326 12.98 11.80 0.91
N ASN A 327 12.90 11.06 -0.19
CA ASN A 327 12.26 11.48 -1.42
C ASN A 327 10.80 11.03 -1.41
N LEU A 328 9.87 11.98 -1.32
CA LEU A 328 8.43 11.75 -1.38
C LEU A 328 7.86 12.04 -2.78
N GLY A 329 8.70 12.42 -3.75
CA GLY A 329 8.29 12.72 -5.12
C GLY A 329 9.29 13.58 -5.89
N ASP A 330 9.93 12.99 -6.91
CA ASP A 330 10.85 13.66 -7.82
C ASP A 330 10.41 13.54 -9.29
N LEU A 331 10.00 14.66 -9.89
CA LEU A 331 9.63 14.73 -11.31
C LEU A 331 10.80 15.09 -12.24
N PHE A 332 11.98 15.37 -11.69
CA PHE A 332 13.18 15.66 -12.48
C PHE A 332 14.06 14.42 -12.67
N SER A 333 13.76 13.34 -11.95
CA SER A 333 14.36 12.03 -12.13
C SER A 333 13.81 11.37 -13.42
N SER A 334 14.66 10.63 -14.13
CA SER A 334 14.21 9.72 -15.19
C SER A 334 13.66 8.41 -14.63
N ASP A 335 13.93 8.11 -13.35
CA ASP A 335 13.28 7.02 -12.63
C ASP A 335 11.84 7.43 -12.31
N THR A 336 10.88 6.56 -12.62
CA THR A 336 9.45 6.80 -12.33
C THR A 336 9.01 6.10 -11.04
N SER A 337 9.90 5.34 -10.41
CA SER A 337 9.65 4.67 -9.14
C SER A 337 9.64 5.65 -7.95
N ASP A 338 10.19 6.85 -8.10
CA ASP A 338 10.25 7.89 -7.06
C ASP A 338 9.40 9.14 -7.39
N ALA A 339 8.48 9.03 -8.36
CA ALA A 339 7.65 10.13 -8.86
C ALA A 339 6.51 10.58 -7.92
N GLY A 340 6.53 10.21 -6.64
CA GLY A 340 5.51 10.58 -5.66
C GLY A 340 4.27 9.70 -5.74
N LEU A 341 3.13 10.26 -6.13
CA LEU A 341 1.82 9.60 -6.19
C LEU A 341 1.28 9.13 -4.83
N ASN A 342 1.78 9.69 -3.73
CA ASN A 342 1.26 9.41 -2.40
C ASN A 342 -0.05 10.19 -2.20
N GLU A 343 -1.01 9.57 -1.52
CA GLU A 343 -2.16 10.24 -0.93
C GLU A 343 -1.89 10.45 0.56
N ILE A 344 -1.64 11.69 0.98
CA ILE A 344 -1.28 12.05 2.36
C ILE A 344 -2.28 13.10 2.86
N TYR A 345 -3.29 12.67 3.62
CA TYR A 345 -4.40 13.55 4.00
C TYR A 345 -5.04 13.14 5.33
N TRP A 346 -5.69 14.10 6.00
CA TRP A 346 -6.41 13.89 7.27
C TRP A 346 -5.52 13.32 8.38
N ASN A 347 -4.22 13.61 8.35
CA ASN A 347 -3.36 13.31 9.48
C ASN A 347 -3.27 14.55 10.36
N GLY A 348 -3.59 14.43 11.64
CA GLY A 348 -3.74 15.62 12.46
C GLY A 348 -3.81 15.35 13.94
N ASN A 349 -3.46 16.39 14.69
CA ASN A 349 -3.52 16.39 16.14
C ASN A 349 -3.80 17.82 16.63
N SER A 350 -4.33 17.93 17.86
CA SER A 350 -4.57 19.23 18.49
C SER A 350 -5.41 20.21 17.64
N GLY A 351 -6.34 19.68 16.84
CA GLY A 351 -7.20 20.47 15.93
C GLY A 351 -6.52 20.98 14.66
N LYS A 352 -5.30 20.55 14.35
CA LYS A 352 -4.54 20.92 13.14
C LYS A 352 -4.20 19.70 12.29
N ILE A 353 -4.03 19.92 10.99
CA ILE A 353 -3.56 18.92 10.02
C ILE A 353 -2.04 19.04 9.89
N PHE A 354 -1.36 17.89 9.89
CA PHE A 354 0.07 17.74 9.73
C PHE A 354 0.33 16.53 8.81
N ASP A 355 0.00 16.67 7.54
CA ASP A 355 0.21 15.62 6.54
C ASP A 355 1.70 15.41 6.29
N LEU A 356 2.49 16.48 6.31
CA LEU A 356 3.95 16.41 6.33
C LEU A 356 4.53 17.41 7.34
N PHE A 357 5.40 16.93 8.21
CA PHE A 357 6.13 17.74 9.18
C PHE A 357 7.63 17.61 8.94
N ASN A 358 8.21 18.58 8.20
CA ASN A 358 9.65 18.63 7.95
C ASN A 358 10.36 19.38 9.08
N ASN A 359 10.85 18.67 10.09
CA ASN A 359 11.62 19.23 11.19
C ASN A 359 13.15 19.16 10.93
N THR A 360 13.55 19.38 9.68
CA THR A 360 14.96 19.38 9.27
C THR A 360 15.33 20.68 8.58
N ILE A 361 16.61 21.02 8.56
CA ILE A 361 17.15 22.15 7.79
C ILE A 361 17.16 21.90 6.28
N ASP A 362 16.93 20.66 5.87
CA ASP A 362 17.11 20.19 4.51
C ASP A 362 15.82 20.29 3.69
N SER A 363 15.99 20.55 2.40
CA SER A 363 14.86 20.60 1.48
C SER A 363 14.38 19.20 1.14
N ILE A 364 13.06 19.01 1.11
CA ILE A 364 12.41 17.72 0.89
C ILE A 364 11.68 17.75 -0.46
N LYS A 365 11.87 16.71 -1.27
CA LYS A 365 11.14 16.51 -2.53
C LYS A 365 9.81 15.82 -2.22
N ALA A 366 8.70 16.41 -2.62
CA ALA A 366 7.35 15.90 -2.33
C ALA A 366 6.34 16.23 -3.44
N MET A 367 6.81 16.29 -4.69
CA MET A 367 5.98 16.65 -5.84
C MET A 367 5.05 15.49 -6.23
N ASN A 368 4.00 15.81 -6.98
CA ASN A 368 3.07 14.85 -7.57
C ASN A 368 2.37 13.97 -6.53
N ASN A 369 2.03 14.55 -5.37
CA ASN A 369 1.27 13.90 -4.31
C ASN A 369 -0.12 14.56 -4.16
N TYR A 370 -1.09 13.80 -3.65
CA TYR A 370 -2.40 14.29 -3.27
C TYR A 370 -2.46 14.56 -1.76
N TRP A 371 -2.90 15.76 -1.39
CA TRP A 371 -2.86 16.27 -0.01
C TRP A 371 -4.25 16.46 0.61
N GLY A 372 -5.28 15.84 0.03
CA GLY A 372 -6.67 16.02 0.46
C GLY A 372 -7.37 17.25 -0.13
N SER A 373 -6.67 18.06 -0.93
CA SER A 373 -7.20 19.27 -1.58
C SER A 373 -6.44 19.59 -2.86
N ALA A 374 -7.14 20.20 -3.83
CA ALA A 374 -6.55 20.79 -5.04
C ALA A 374 -6.17 22.28 -4.86
N ILE A 375 -6.58 22.89 -3.73
CA ILE A 375 -6.35 24.32 -3.46
C ILE A 375 -4.98 24.47 -2.81
N ILE A 376 -4.06 25.15 -3.49
CA ILE A 376 -2.65 25.29 -3.07
C ILE A 376 -2.53 25.84 -1.64
N ASP A 377 -3.27 26.88 -1.29
CA ASP A 377 -3.21 27.47 0.06
C ASP A 377 -3.68 26.51 1.15
N SER A 378 -4.68 25.66 0.83
CA SER A 378 -5.11 24.59 1.73
C SER A 378 -4.01 23.54 1.90
N VAL A 379 -3.37 23.13 0.81
CA VAL A 379 -2.27 22.16 0.84
C VAL A 379 -1.07 22.70 1.64
N GLU A 380 -0.69 23.96 1.42
CA GLU A 380 0.37 24.63 2.18
C GLU A 380 0.11 24.55 3.69
N SER A 381 -1.13 24.77 4.13
CA SER A 381 -1.50 24.71 5.55
C SER A 381 -1.39 23.31 6.19
N HIS A 382 -1.27 22.24 5.39
CA HIS A 382 -1.11 20.86 5.86
C HIS A 382 0.38 20.44 5.97
N ILE A 383 1.30 21.25 5.44
CA ILE A 383 2.72 20.96 5.34
C ILE A 383 3.48 21.94 6.25
N PHE A 384 4.16 21.43 7.28
CA PHE A 384 4.99 22.26 8.14
C PHE A 384 6.45 22.27 7.65
N HIS A 385 6.96 23.43 7.27
CA HIS A 385 8.31 23.60 6.70
C HIS A 385 8.85 25.05 6.81
N LYS A 386 9.69 25.47 5.87
CA LYS A 386 10.39 26.77 5.89
C LYS A 386 9.48 28.00 6.09
N PRO A 387 8.29 28.10 5.48
CA PRO A 387 7.36 29.22 5.72
C PRO A 387 6.86 29.31 7.16
N ASP A 388 6.70 28.18 7.85
CA ASP A 388 6.31 28.13 9.27
C ASP A 388 7.49 28.44 10.20
N SER A 389 8.71 28.10 9.78
CA SER A 389 9.93 28.32 10.55
C SER A 389 11.14 28.51 9.64
N ALA A 390 11.72 29.71 9.67
CA ALA A 390 12.78 30.12 8.76
C ALA A 390 14.09 29.30 8.86
N VAL A 391 14.27 28.52 9.94
CA VAL A 391 15.43 27.62 10.11
C VAL A 391 15.27 26.27 9.42
N LEU A 392 14.06 25.93 8.97
CA LEU A 392 13.75 24.65 8.34
C LEU A 392 13.94 24.72 6.82
N GLY A 393 14.12 23.54 6.23
CA GLY A 393 14.23 23.40 4.78
C GLY A 393 12.88 23.43 4.08
N GLN A 394 12.90 23.82 2.81
CA GLN A 394 11.69 23.93 2.00
C GLN A 394 11.18 22.56 1.56
N VAL A 395 9.88 22.32 1.69
CA VAL A 395 9.20 21.19 1.04
C VAL A 395 8.80 21.63 -0.37
N ARG A 396 9.25 20.87 -1.37
CA ARG A 396 8.89 21.07 -2.78
C ARG A 396 7.73 20.13 -3.13
N TYR A 397 6.50 20.59 -2.92
CA TYR A 397 5.29 19.78 -3.10
C TYR A 397 4.52 20.05 -4.41
N LEU A 398 4.88 21.10 -5.15
CA LEU A 398 4.28 21.42 -6.44
C LEU A 398 5.10 20.85 -7.61
N PRO A 399 4.46 20.34 -8.66
CA PRO A 399 3.00 20.30 -8.89
C PRO A 399 2.29 19.27 -8.01
N LEU A 400 0.98 19.49 -7.76
CA LEU A 400 0.11 18.50 -7.10
C LEU A 400 -0.17 17.31 -8.04
N GLN A 401 -0.60 16.18 -7.49
CA GLN A 401 -1.10 15.06 -8.29
C GLN A 401 -2.38 15.46 -9.05
N SER A 402 -2.46 15.11 -10.33
CA SER A 402 -3.65 15.28 -11.16
C SER A 402 -3.86 14.09 -12.09
N LEU A 403 -5.13 13.78 -12.38
CA LEU A 403 -5.49 12.85 -13.45
C LEU A 403 -5.35 13.58 -14.77
N LYS A 404 -4.47 13.06 -15.63
CA LYS A 404 -4.19 13.66 -16.94
C LYS A 404 -4.91 12.88 -18.03
N LEU A 405 -5.66 13.60 -18.87
CA LEU A 405 -6.40 13.06 -19.99
C LEU A 405 -6.03 13.84 -21.26
N ASN A 406 -5.39 13.16 -22.19
CA ASN A 406 -5.19 13.65 -23.54
C ASN A 406 -6.40 13.24 -24.39
N LEU A 407 -7.22 14.23 -24.77
CA LEU A 407 -8.38 14.01 -25.62
C LEU A 407 -8.05 14.40 -27.05
N LYS A 408 -8.39 13.52 -27.99
CA LYS A 408 -8.45 13.85 -29.41
C LYS A 408 -9.89 14.02 -29.85
N LEU A 409 -10.21 15.19 -30.38
CA LEU A 409 -11.58 15.55 -30.79
C LEU A 409 -11.56 16.63 -31.86
N LEU A 410 -12.69 16.73 -32.58
CA LEU A 410 -12.92 17.70 -33.64
C LEU A 410 -14.35 18.22 -33.54
N THR A 411 -14.57 19.45 -33.97
CA THR A 411 -15.90 20.06 -34.16
C THR A 411 -16.12 20.24 -35.65
N GLU A 412 -17.29 19.84 -36.14
CA GLU A 412 -17.66 19.76 -37.55
C GLU A 412 -17.31 21.03 -38.32
N GLY A 413 -17.81 22.18 -37.89
CA GLY A 413 -17.59 23.44 -38.61
C GLY A 413 -16.12 23.85 -38.67
N LEU A 414 -15.36 23.68 -37.57
CA LEU A 414 -13.95 24.07 -37.55
C LEU A 414 -13.02 23.10 -38.30
N TYR A 415 -13.47 21.90 -38.65
CA TYR A 415 -12.62 20.88 -39.27
C TYR A 415 -12.60 20.97 -40.79
N ASN A 416 -11.45 21.34 -41.35
CA ASN A 416 -11.25 21.33 -42.79
C ASN A 416 -10.69 19.96 -43.24
N ASN A 417 -11.58 19.11 -43.74
CA ASN A 417 -11.24 17.75 -44.20
C ASN A 417 -10.30 17.71 -45.42
N SER A 418 -10.18 18.79 -46.19
CA SER A 418 -9.37 18.84 -47.41
C SER A 418 -7.88 19.03 -47.12
N ILE A 419 -7.57 19.69 -46.00
CA ILE A 419 -6.18 19.92 -45.54
C ILE A 419 -5.86 19.19 -44.23
N ASP A 420 -6.83 18.47 -43.65
CA ASP A 420 -6.76 17.79 -42.35
C ASP A 420 -6.24 18.72 -41.24
N LEU A 421 -6.89 19.87 -41.06
CA LEU A 421 -6.58 20.86 -40.03
C LEU A 421 -7.86 21.47 -39.42
N LEU A 422 -7.76 21.93 -38.16
CA LEU A 422 -8.74 22.84 -37.59
C LEU A 422 -8.48 24.28 -38.05
N ALA A 423 -9.54 25.03 -38.36
CA ALA A 423 -9.47 26.43 -38.80
C ALA A 423 -8.77 27.34 -37.77
N ARG A 424 -8.91 27.05 -36.47
CA ARG A 424 -8.26 27.79 -35.38
C ARG A 424 -8.09 26.97 -34.10
N LYS A 425 -7.30 27.51 -33.16
CA LYS A 425 -7.14 26.99 -31.80
C LYS A 425 -8.27 27.49 -30.89
N ASP A 426 -9.09 26.57 -30.41
CA ASP A 426 -10.14 26.88 -29.43
C ASP A 426 -10.04 26.02 -28.16
N THR A 427 -10.68 26.53 -27.10
CA THR A 427 -10.70 25.90 -25.78
C THR A 427 -11.95 25.07 -25.62
N MET A 428 -11.77 23.84 -25.16
CA MET A 428 -12.86 22.95 -24.78
C MET A 428 -12.95 22.89 -23.26
N LYS A 429 -14.17 22.82 -22.72
CA LYS A 429 -14.41 22.52 -21.31
C LYS A 429 -14.84 21.07 -21.18
N VAL A 430 -14.16 20.32 -20.33
CA VAL A 430 -14.44 18.90 -20.11
C VAL A 430 -14.83 18.69 -18.67
N TYR A 431 -15.89 17.91 -18.45
CA TYR A 431 -16.27 17.40 -17.15
C TYR A 431 -16.05 15.89 -17.11
N LEU A 432 -15.49 15.41 -16.01
CA LEU A 432 -15.59 14.01 -15.64
C LEU A 432 -16.82 13.82 -14.77
N ARG A 433 -17.65 12.86 -15.13
CA ARG A 433 -18.89 12.52 -14.42
C ARG A 433 -18.89 11.07 -13.99
N ASN A 434 -19.51 10.79 -12.84
CA ASN A 434 -19.69 9.41 -12.38
C ASN A 434 -20.32 8.54 -13.48
N ALA A 435 -19.88 7.29 -13.61
CA ALA A 435 -20.46 6.32 -14.55
C ALA A 435 -21.86 5.83 -14.12
N ASP A 436 -22.19 5.99 -12.84
CA ASP A 436 -23.48 5.60 -12.26
C ASP A 436 -24.40 6.81 -12.06
N ALA A 437 -25.72 6.59 -12.19
CA ALA A 437 -26.72 7.59 -11.89
C ALA A 437 -26.58 8.10 -10.43
N PRO A 438 -26.66 9.42 -10.17
CA PRO A 438 -27.16 10.48 -11.05
C PRO A 438 -26.08 11.16 -11.92
N TYR A 439 -24.97 10.47 -12.21
CA TYR A 439 -23.90 10.93 -13.09
C TYR A 439 -23.31 12.29 -12.66
N SER A 440 -23.18 12.52 -11.34
CA SER A 440 -22.69 13.78 -10.78
C SER A 440 -21.33 14.16 -11.34
N ILE A 441 -21.10 15.47 -11.50
CA ILE A 441 -19.79 16.03 -11.87
C ILE A 441 -18.80 15.73 -10.74
N VAL A 442 -17.67 15.15 -11.12
CA VAL A 442 -16.55 14.82 -10.23
C VAL A 442 -15.51 15.92 -10.30
N ASP A 443 -15.13 16.32 -11.50
CA ASP A 443 -14.17 17.39 -11.74
C ASP A 443 -14.35 18.02 -13.12
N SER A 444 -13.67 19.15 -13.36
CA SER A 444 -13.67 19.82 -14.66
C SER A 444 -12.31 20.38 -15.03
N ALA A 445 -12.00 20.42 -16.32
CA ALA A 445 -10.77 20.97 -16.86
C ALA A 445 -11.04 21.75 -18.16
N ILE A 446 -10.16 22.70 -18.48
CA ILE A 446 -10.19 23.46 -19.73
C ILE A 446 -8.82 23.31 -20.39
N SER A 447 -8.79 22.99 -21.68
CA SER A 447 -7.57 22.96 -22.49
C SER A 447 -7.87 23.45 -23.90
N THR A 448 -6.85 24.03 -24.54
CA THR A 448 -6.85 24.34 -25.97
C THR A 448 -6.60 23.08 -26.78
N ILE A 449 -7.29 22.93 -27.91
CA ILE A 449 -7.06 21.85 -28.87
C ILE A 449 -6.03 22.31 -29.92
N ASP A 450 -5.05 21.46 -30.20
CA ASP A 450 -4.05 21.71 -31.23
C ASP A 450 -4.62 21.49 -32.64
N THR A 451 -4.32 22.40 -33.57
CA THR A 451 -4.94 22.42 -34.91
C THR A 451 -4.47 21.32 -35.84
N VAL A 452 -3.36 20.65 -35.52
CA VAL A 452 -2.73 19.62 -36.37
C VAL A 452 -2.93 18.23 -35.78
N THR A 453 -2.68 18.10 -34.48
CA THR A 453 -2.79 16.81 -33.78
C THR A 453 -4.21 16.52 -33.31
N PHE A 454 -5.06 17.54 -33.23
CA PHE A 454 -6.44 17.50 -32.73
C PHE A 454 -6.54 17.14 -31.25
N THR A 455 -5.43 17.29 -30.51
CA THR A 455 -5.33 16.89 -29.10
C THR A 455 -5.33 18.08 -28.15
N GLY A 456 -5.89 17.89 -26.96
CA GLY A 456 -5.73 18.76 -25.80
C GLY A 456 -5.46 17.96 -24.53
N LEU A 457 -4.62 18.49 -23.63
CA LEU A 457 -4.28 17.87 -22.35
C LEU A 457 -5.09 18.49 -21.21
N PHE A 458 -5.96 17.69 -20.62
CA PHE A 458 -6.83 18.08 -19.51
C PHE A 458 -6.31 17.51 -18.19
N GLU A 459 -6.17 18.37 -17.18
CA GLU A 459 -5.72 17.97 -15.83
C GLU A 459 -6.86 18.12 -14.82
N PHE A 460 -7.22 17.02 -14.16
CA PHE A 460 -8.27 16.94 -13.15
C PHE A 460 -7.64 16.67 -11.77
N PHE A 461 -7.74 17.63 -10.85
CA PHE A 461 -7.11 17.58 -9.53
C PHE A 461 -7.97 16.90 -8.46
N ASN A 462 -9.25 16.68 -8.75
CA ASN A 462 -10.24 16.08 -7.84
C ASN A 462 -10.75 14.71 -8.32
N ALA A 463 -10.30 14.24 -9.50
CA ALA A 463 -10.67 12.93 -10.03
C ALA A 463 -9.63 11.86 -9.66
N PHE A 464 -10.11 10.70 -9.18
CA PHE A 464 -9.27 9.53 -8.88
C PHE A 464 -9.35 8.46 -9.96
N SER A 465 -8.57 7.38 -9.86
CA SER A 465 -8.75 6.22 -10.75
C SER A 465 -10.18 5.69 -10.65
N GLY A 466 -10.86 5.53 -11.78
CA GLY A 466 -12.27 5.15 -11.82
C GLY A 466 -12.85 5.14 -13.23
N GLN A 467 -14.12 4.77 -13.33
CA GLN A 467 -14.88 4.83 -14.57
C GLN A 467 -15.69 6.14 -14.62
N TYR A 468 -15.53 6.89 -15.70
CA TYR A 468 -16.16 8.20 -15.86
C TYR A 468 -16.78 8.37 -17.24
N TYR A 469 -17.88 9.09 -17.32
CA TYR A 469 -18.24 9.73 -18.58
C TYR A 469 -17.41 10.99 -18.78
N ILE A 470 -16.92 11.17 -20.00
CA ILE A 470 -16.24 12.40 -20.45
C ILE A 470 -17.28 13.24 -21.16
N GLN A 471 -17.71 14.33 -20.54
CA GLN A 471 -18.63 15.32 -21.12
C GLN A 471 -17.82 16.48 -21.67
N VAL A 472 -17.86 16.69 -22.98
CA VAL A 472 -17.14 17.79 -23.65
C VAL A 472 -18.12 18.88 -24.08
N LYS A 473 -17.81 20.12 -23.71
CA LYS A 473 -18.54 21.32 -24.12
C LYS A 473 -17.63 22.27 -24.88
N HIS A 474 -18.19 22.83 -25.95
CA HIS A 474 -17.65 23.95 -26.70
C HIS A 474 -18.68 25.08 -26.71
N PHE A 475 -18.29 26.30 -27.05
CA PHE A 475 -19.18 27.47 -26.94
C PHE A 475 -20.21 27.60 -28.08
N ASN A 476 -20.02 26.90 -29.20
CA ASN A 476 -20.93 26.90 -30.35
C ASN A 476 -21.09 25.51 -31.01
N SER A 477 -20.87 24.45 -30.22
CA SER A 477 -21.03 23.07 -30.68
C SER A 477 -21.87 22.30 -29.68
N LEU A 478 -22.56 21.28 -30.19
CA LEU A 478 -23.36 20.38 -29.39
C LEU A 478 -22.47 19.67 -28.37
N GLU A 479 -22.92 19.68 -27.12
CA GLU A 479 -22.27 18.91 -26.07
C GLU A 479 -22.22 17.41 -26.42
N THR A 480 -21.04 16.81 -26.28
CA THR A 480 -20.82 15.39 -26.63
C THR A 480 -20.28 14.60 -25.45
N TRP A 481 -20.79 13.38 -25.27
CA TRP A 481 -20.43 12.47 -24.17
C TRP A 481 -19.68 11.26 -24.70
N SER A 482 -18.73 10.73 -23.93
CA SER A 482 -18.09 9.45 -24.23
C SER A 482 -19.10 8.30 -24.27
N LYS A 483 -18.74 7.22 -24.97
CA LYS A 483 -19.58 6.04 -25.21
C LYS A 483 -20.21 5.44 -23.95
N SER A 484 -21.28 4.68 -24.17
CA SER A 484 -22.02 4.00 -23.10
C SER A 484 -21.11 3.13 -22.23
N GLY A 485 -21.28 3.22 -20.92
CA GLY A 485 -20.41 2.59 -19.93
C GLY A 485 -19.23 3.47 -19.48
N GLY A 486 -18.96 4.61 -20.15
CA GLY A 486 -17.87 5.51 -19.79
C GLY A 486 -16.47 4.93 -20.07
N GLU A 487 -15.45 5.70 -19.70
CA GLU A 487 -14.04 5.36 -19.85
C GLU A 487 -13.38 5.10 -18.51
N THR A 488 -12.51 4.09 -18.46
CA THR A 488 -11.66 3.86 -17.30
C THR A 488 -10.46 4.79 -17.37
N LEU A 489 -10.36 5.71 -16.42
CA LEU A 489 -9.24 6.62 -16.27
C LEU A 489 -8.44 6.25 -15.02
N SER A 490 -7.12 6.36 -15.09
CA SER A 490 -6.20 5.99 -14.02
C SER A 490 -5.31 7.15 -13.61
N LEU A 491 -5.13 7.36 -12.30
CA LEU A 491 -4.12 8.25 -11.72
C LEU A 491 -2.71 7.65 -11.76
N ASN A 492 -2.58 6.34 -12.01
CA ASN A 492 -1.32 5.61 -11.93
C ASN A 492 -0.60 5.50 -13.29
N VAL A 493 -1.06 6.22 -14.30
CA VAL A 493 -0.42 6.32 -15.62
C VAL A 493 0.03 7.76 -15.85
N SER A 494 1.04 7.96 -16.70
CA SER A 494 1.52 9.30 -17.03
C SER A 494 0.44 10.15 -17.68
N ILE A 495 -0.31 9.58 -18.63
CA ILE A 495 -1.39 10.21 -19.39
C ILE A 495 -2.42 9.15 -19.79
N ASN A 496 -3.71 9.43 -19.60
CA ASN A 496 -4.81 8.67 -20.19
C ASN A 496 -5.09 9.24 -21.60
N ASN A 497 -5.37 8.38 -22.59
CA ASN A 497 -5.67 8.84 -23.95
C ASN A 497 -7.08 8.40 -24.34
N PHE A 498 -7.85 9.32 -24.93
CA PHE A 498 -9.15 9.00 -25.50
C PHE A 498 -9.35 9.76 -26.82
N ASP A 499 -9.83 9.05 -27.85
CA ASP A 499 -9.94 9.57 -29.21
C ASP A 499 -11.37 9.41 -29.72
N PHE A 500 -12.08 10.53 -29.82
CA PHE A 500 -13.44 10.57 -30.37
C PHE A 500 -13.47 10.38 -31.90
N THR A 501 -12.36 10.65 -32.59
CA THR A 501 -12.36 10.88 -34.05
C THR A 501 -12.35 9.61 -34.89
N ASN A 502 -12.10 8.44 -34.28
CA ASN A 502 -11.91 7.18 -35.01
C ASN A 502 -13.22 6.40 -35.27
N SER A 503 -14.27 6.63 -34.49
CA SER A 503 -15.56 5.93 -34.64
C SER A 503 -16.68 6.70 -33.95
N SER A 504 -17.88 6.74 -34.56
CA SER A 504 -19.09 7.22 -33.88
C SER A 504 -19.33 6.50 -32.55
N GLY A 505 -18.94 5.22 -32.46
CA GLY A 505 -19.06 4.41 -31.24
C GLY A 505 -18.22 4.88 -30.05
N GLN A 506 -17.41 5.94 -30.21
CA GLN A 506 -16.73 6.62 -29.09
C GLN A 506 -17.61 7.67 -28.39
N ALA A 507 -18.71 8.09 -29.01
CA ALA A 507 -19.71 8.96 -28.40
C ALA A 507 -20.94 8.17 -27.93
N TYR A 508 -21.59 8.66 -26.88
CA TYR A 508 -22.85 8.10 -26.40
C TYR A 508 -23.91 8.14 -27.51
N GLY A 509 -24.58 7.01 -27.76
CA GLY A 509 -25.55 6.89 -28.85
C GLY A 509 -25.00 7.09 -30.27
N GLY A 510 -23.68 7.20 -30.44
CA GLY A 510 -23.08 7.53 -31.73
C GLY A 510 -23.25 9.00 -32.14
N ASN A 511 -23.48 9.92 -31.20
CA ASN A 511 -23.87 11.31 -31.44
C ASN A 511 -22.74 12.20 -32.00
N MET A 512 -22.28 11.88 -33.22
CA MET A 512 -21.22 12.57 -33.96
C MET A 512 -21.46 12.44 -35.46
N ILE A 513 -20.96 13.39 -36.25
CA ILE A 513 -20.99 13.35 -37.71
C ILE A 513 -19.66 12.87 -38.29
N LEU A 514 -19.69 12.18 -39.43
CA LEU A 514 -18.48 11.79 -40.16
C LEU A 514 -18.14 12.85 -41.21
N GLU A 515 -17.05 13.58 -41.00
CA GLU A 515 -16.50 14.55 -41.95
C GLU A 515 -15.25 13.97 -42.63
N GLY A 516 -15.38 13.65 -43.91
CA GLY A 516 -14.33 12.95 -44.66
C GLY A 516 -14.01 11.58 -44.06
N SER A 517 -12.93 11.50 -43.27
CA SER A 517 -12.49 10.26 -42.60
C SER A 517 -12.51 10.33 -41.07
N ARG A 518 -12.97 11.44 -40.49
CA ARG A 518 -12.94 11.69 -39.05
C ARG A 518 -14.32 11.99 -38.49
N TYR A 519 -14.61 11.44 -37.32
CA TYR A 519 -15.81 11.79 -36.58
C TYR A 519 -15.63 13.12 -35.84
N CYS A 520 -16.61 14.00 -35.95
CA CYS A 520 -16.63 15.35 -35.40
C CYS A 520 -17.90 15.55 -34.55
N PHE A 521 -17.79 16.44 -33.57
CA PHE A 521 -18.95 16.92 -32.81
C PHE A 521 -19.76 17.88 -33.68
N TYR A 522 -21.08 17.78 -33.61
CA TYR A 522 -21.98 18.67 -34.34
C TYR A 522 -21.78 20.13 -33.94
N SER A 523 -21.70 21.02 -34.92
CA SER A 523 -21.66 22.47 -34.70
C SER A 523 -23.05 23.08 -34.79
N GLY A 524 -23.32 24.16 -34.05
CA GLY A 524 -24.55 24.94 -34.21
C GLY A 524 -25.50 24.99 -33.02
N ASP A 525 -25.16 24.41 -31.86
CA ASP A 525 -25.91 24.65 -30.60
C ASP A 525 -25.45 25.99 -30.01
N ILE A 526 -26.04 27.10 -30.49
CA ILE A 526 -25.65 28.49 -30.21
C ILE A 526 -26.15 28.90 -28.83
N ASP A 527 -27.40 28.55 -28.49
CA ASP A 527 -27.99 28.90 -27.21
C ASP A 527 -27.67 27.90 -26.07
N GLN A 528 -26.98 26.80 -26.40
CA GLN A 528 -26.51 25.75 -25.49
C GLN A 528 -27.66 25.02 -24.77
N ASN A 529 -28.83 24.94 -25.42
CA ASN A 529 -30.01 24.24 -24.89
C ASN A 529 -29.96 22.71 -25.12
N GLY A 530 -29.01 22.23 -25.93
CA GLY A 530 -28.80 20.82 -26.22
C GLY A 530 -29.61 20.28 -27.40
N ILE A 531 -30.22 21.14 -28.20
CA ILE A 531 -30.94 20.85 -29.44
C ILE A 531 -30.47 21.89 -30.46
N ILE A 532 -30.14 21.45 -31.68
CA ILE A 532 -29.84 22.37 -32.77
C ILE A 532 -31.14 22.61 -33.53
N ASP A 533 -31.73 23.79 -33.37
CA ASP A 533 -32.99 24.13 -34.03
C ASP A 533 -33.10 25.60 -34.48
N ALA A 534 -34.32 26.03 -34.84
CA ALA A 534 -34.59 27.37 -35.32
C ALA A 534 -34.23 28.50 -34.32
N SER A 535 -34.13 28.22 -33.01
CA SER A 535 -33.64 29.19 -32.04
C SER A 535 -32.16 29.52 -32.23
N ASP A 536 -31.37 28.58 -32.75
CA ASP A 536 -29.97 28.76 -33.10
C ASP A 536 -29.81 29.44 -34.48
N SER A 537 -30.72 29.15 -35.42
CA SER A 537 -30.73 29.77 -36.75
C SER A 537 -30.95 31.28 -36.70
N GLY A 538 -31.84 31.76 -35.84
CA GLY A 538 -32.17 33.19 -35.74
C GLY A 538 -30.95 34.11 -35.52
N PRO A 539 -30.11 33.87 -34.50
CA PRO A 539 -28.86 34.62 -34.31
C PRO A 539 -27.91 34.53 -35.50
N THR A 540 -27.73 33.33 -36.08
CA THR A 540 -26.81 33.10 -37.19
C THR A 540 -27.25 33.82 -38.47
N ASP A 541 -28.54 33.77 -38.82
CA ASP A 541 -29.13 34.47 -39.97
C ASP A 541 -29.00 35.98 -39.83
N ASN A 542 -29.25 36.52 -38.64
CA ASN A 542 -29.10 37.94 -38.36
C ASN A 542 -27.65 38.38 -38.54
N ASP A 543 -26.70 37.62 -37.99
CA ASP A 543 -25.28 37.93 -38.11
C ASP A 543 -24.77 37.81 -39.56
N ALA A 544 -25.23 36.78 -40.30
CA ALA A 544 -24.93 36.62 -41.72
C ALA A 544 -25.47 37.79 -42.56
N SER A 545 -26.71 38.22 -42.31
CA SER A 545 -27.32 39.36 -43.02
C SER A 545 -26.61 40.69 -42.75
N ASN A 546 -25.98 40.81 -41.59
CA ASN A 546 -25.21 41.98 -41.17
C ASN A 546 -23.71 41.88 -41.49
N PHE A 547 -23.26 40.78 -42.12
CA PHE A 547 -21.84 40.51 -42.36
C PHE A 547 -21.01 40.63 -41.08
N ALA A 548 -21.51 40.08 -39.98
CA ALA A 548 -20.80 40.09 -38.71
C ALA A 548 -19.44 39.42 -38.88
N SER A 549 -18.40 40.05 -38.35
CA SER A 549 -17.03 39.54 -38.45
C SER A 549 -16.29 39.77 -37.15
N GLY A 550 -15.41 38.83 -36.80
CA GLY A 550 -14.73 38.82 -35.52
C GLY A 550 -14.20 37.44 -35.17
N ILE A 551 -13.29 37.41 -34.20
CA ILE A 551 -12.72 36.16 -33.70
C ILE A 551 -13.70 35.56 -32.67
N ARG A 552 -14.03 34.27 -32.82
CA ARG A 552 -14.87 33.52 -31.87
C ARG A 552 -16.26 34.13 -31.68
N LEU A 553 -16.89 34.56 -32.77
CA LEU A 553 -18.33 34.82 -32.74
C LEU A 553 -19.06 33.48 -32.51
N LEU A 554 -20.14 33.49 -31.73
CA LEU A 554 -20.91 32.28 -31.46
C LEU A 554 -21.40 31.64 -32.77
N THR A 555 -21.84 32.49 -33.69
CA THR A 555 -22.44 32.21 -34.99
C THR A 555 -21.42 31.94 -36.12
N ASP A 556 -20.12 32.12 -35.87
CA ASP A 556 -19.01 31.75 -36.78
C ASP A 556 -18.61 30.29 -36.51
N LEU A 557 -19.33 29.39 -37.16
CA LEU A 557 -19.26 27.93 -36.99
C LEU A 557 -18.08 27.33 -37.74
N ASP A 558 -17.74 27.85 -38.93
CA ASP A 558 -16.61 27.36 -39.73
C ASP A 558 -15.25 27.93 -39.28
N GLY A 559 -15.29 29.01 -38.52
CA GLY A 559 -14.16 29.63 -37.86
C GLY A 559 -13.33 30.55 -38.75
N ASN A 560 -13.87 30.98 -39.89
CA ASN A 560 -13.19 31.84 -40.85
C ASN A 560 -13.19 33.35 -40.44
N ASN A 561 -13.86 33.68 -39.32
CA ASN A 561 -14.05 35.02 -38.73
C ASN A 561 -15.07 35.93 -39.44
N ILE A 562 -15.92 35.37 -40.32
CA ILE A 562 -17.01 36.05 -41.01
C ILE A 562 -18.22 35.13 -40.93
N VAL A 563 -19.34 35.63 -40.41
CA VAL A 563 -20.60 34.87 -40.42
C VAL A 563 -21.22 35.02 -41.81
N ASP A 564 -21.37 33.91 -42.52
CA ASP A 564 -21.95 33.90 -43.86
C ASP A 564 -22.81 32.65 -44.15
N ALA A 565 -23.12 32.42 -45.43
CA ALA A 565 -23.95 31.31 -45.85
C ALA A 565 -23.34 29.92 -45.55
N ASN A 566 -22.03 29.82 -45.33
CA ASN A 566 -21.37 28.56 -44.97
C ASN A 566 -21.71 28.17 -43.52
N ASP A 567 -21.73 29.14 -42.59
CA ASP A 567 -22.15 28.89 -41.21
C ASP A 567 -23.63 28.49 -41.14
N MET A 568 -24.48 29.20 -41.87
CA MET A 568 -25.90 28.86 -42.00
C MET A 568 -26.09 27.44 -42.55
N ALA A 569 -25.31 27.04 -43.55
CA ALA A 569 -25.43 25.70 -44.13
C ALA A 569 -25.11 24.58 -43.12
N ILE A 570 -24.11 24.75 -42.25
CA ILE A 570 -23.80 23.79 -41.18
C ILE A 570 -25.01 23.66 -40.25
N LEU A 571 -25.55 24.81 -39.82
CA LEU A 571 -26.64 24.87 -38.87
C LEU A 571 -27.97 24.31 -39.44
N ASP A 572 -28.30 24.66 -40.68
CA ASP A 572 -29.51 24.19 -41.38
C ASP A 572 -29.48 22.68 -41.59
N ASN A 573 -28.31 22.12 -41.93
CA ASN A 573 -28.14 20.68 -42.07
C ASN A 573 -28.38 19.95 -40.74
N ASN A 574 -27.83 20.46 -39.64
CA ASN A 574 -28.01 19.86 -38.33
C ASN A 574 -29.44 20.03 -37.78
N THR A 575 -30.06 21.18 -38.04
CA THR A 575 -31.48 21.44 -37.74
C THR A 575 -32.40 20.51 -38.51
N ALA A 576 -32.18 20.33 -39.82
CA ALA A 576 -32.98 19.43 -40.66
C ALA A 576 -32.87 17.96 -40.25
N ASN A 577 -31.75 17.58 -39.61
CA ASN A 577 -31.50 16.25 -39.07
C ASN A 577 -31.98 16.07 -37.61
N PHE A 578 -32.60 17.09 -37.00
CA PHE A 578 -33.05 17.07 -35.60
C PHE A 578 -31.93 16.69 -34.62
N VAL A 579 -30.73 17.23 -34.85
CA VAL A 579 -29.56 16.94 -34.02
C VAL A 579 -29.79 17.49 -32.61
N GLN A 580 -29.58 16.64 -31.61
CA GLN A 580 -29.75 16.96 -30.19
C GLN A 580 -28.78 16.14 -29.33
N VAL A 581 -28.54 16.57 -28.10
CA VAL A 581 -27.66 15.88 -27.15
C VAL A 581 -28.23 14.49 -26.85
N ILE A 582 -27.43 13.46 -27.12
CA ILE A 582 -27.67 12.11 -26.61
C ILE A 582 -26.67 11.87 -25.47
N SER A 583 -27.19 11.65 -24.26
CA SER A 583 -26.37 11.46 -23.06
C SER A 583 -27.03 10.51 -22.06
N PRO A 584 -26.28 10.01 -21.06
CA PRO A 584 -26.85 9.24 -19.95
C PRO A 584 -27.88 10.01 -19.10
N LEU A 585 -27.95 11.35 -19.21
CA LEU A 585 -28.89 12.18 -18.45
C LEU A 585 -30.28 12.21 -19.08
N VAL A 586 -30.37 11.98 -20.38
CA VAL A 586 -31.62 12.03 -21.15
C VAL A 586 -32.15 10.61 -21.26
N LYS A 587 -33.39 10.38 -20.81
CA LYS A 587 -34.04 9.06 -20.83
C LYS A 587 -34.84 8.84 -22.09
#